data_AF-A0A8S3K4S4-F1
#
_entry.id   AF-A0A8S3K4S4-F1
#
_cell.length_a   1.000
_cell.length_b   1.000
_cell.length_c   1.000
_cell.angle_alpha   90.00
_cell.angle_beta   90.00
_cell.angle_gamma   90.00
#
_symmetry.space_group_name_H-M   'P 1'
#
loop_
_entity.id
_entity.type
_entity.pdbx_description
1 polymer ?
#
loop_
_entity_poly.entity_id
_entity_poly.type
_entity_poly.pdbx_seq_one_letter_code
_entity_poly.pdbx_strand_id
1 'polypeptide(L)'
;RFETENRGINHVEGGWPKDINPLEPDQTSRFRKKTEKEDGYTRSMLSLGNLVEHTIKQNNIVDIYENYFQNLQPDVVEEAPYAKTVNIYRDPHNARRTANHISWYADGARKLAVSYCNLE
;
A
#
# COMPACT_ATOMS: atom_id res chain seq x y z
N ARG A 1 -37.11 -15.13 54.62
CA ARG A 1 -36.89 -14.73 53.22
C ARG A 1 -36.26 -15.92 52.53
N PHE A 2 -36.90 -16.48 51.51
CA PHE A 2 -36.37 -17.65 50.80
C PHE A 2 -35.34 -17.19 49.78
N GLU A 3 -34.15 -17.79 49.80
CA GLU A 3 -33.17 -17.61 48.74
C GLU A 3 -33.54 -18.52 47.57
N THR A 4 -33.55 -17.93 46.37
CA THR A 4 -33.79 -18.66 45.13
C THR A 4 -32.57 -18.45 44.26
N GLU A 5 -32.00 -19.54 43.76
CA GLU A 5 -30.83 -19.50 42.89
C GLU A 5 -31.23 -19.96 41.49
N ASN A 6 -30.82 -19.21 40.47
CA ASN A 6 -31.12 -19.53 39.08
C ASN A 6 -30.02 -20.44 38.53
N ARG A 7 -30.38 -21.68 38.17
CA ARG A 7 -29.46 -22.66 37.60
C ARG A 7 -29.79 -22.88 36.13
N GLY A 8 -28.82 -22.62 35.26
CA GLY A 8 -28.84 -23.01 33.85
C GLY A 8 -27.88 -24.17 33.59
N ILE A 9 -28.22 -25.03 32.62
CA ILE A 9 -27.33 -26.07 32.10
C ILE A 9 -26.80 -25.60 30.75
N ASN A 10 -25.47 -25.50 30.61
CA ASN A 10 -24.84 -25.24 29.33
C ASN A 10 -24.53 -26.58 28.65
N HIS A 11 -25.20 -26.89 27.53
CA HIS A 11 -24.86 -28.04 26.72
C HIS A 11 -23.60 -27.73 25.90
N VAL A 12 -22.43 -28.09 26.45
CA VAL A 12 -21.12 -27.91 25.79
C VAL A 12 -20.87 -28.99 24.72
N GLU A 13 -21.61 -30.10 24.80
CA GLU A 13 -21.47 -31.28 23.95
C GLU A 13 -22.68 -31.39 23.03
N GLY A 14 -22.48 -31.12 21.74
CA GLY A 14 -23.55 -31.13 20.74
C GLY A 14 -23.05 -31.57 19.37
N GLY A 15 -23.97 -32.04 18.54
CA GLY A 15 -23.70 -32.46 17.16
C GLY A 15 -23.64 -33.97 16.94
N TRP A 16 -23.54 -34.77 18.01
CA TRP A 16 -23.64 -36.22 17.91
C TRP A 16 -25.10 -36.68 17.95
N PRO A 17 -25.48 -37.69 17.15
CA PRO A 17 -26.79 -38.33 17.25
C PRO A 17 -27.03 -38.89 18.66
N LYS A 18 -28.31 -39.02 19.04
CA LYS A 18 -28.73 -39.47 20.39
C LYS A 18 -28.16 -40.83 20.81
N ASP A 19 -27.80 -41.67 19.84
CA ASP A 19 -27.31 -43.03 20.06
C ASP A 19 -25.77 -43.12 20.14
N ILE A 20 -25.06 -41.99 20.07
CA ILE A 20 -23.59 -41.95 20.08
C ILE A 20 -23.11 -41.19 21.31
N ASN A 21 -22.34 -41.88 22.14
CA ASN A 21 -21.64 -41.25 23.26
C ASN A 21 -20.33 -40.60 22.78
N PRO A 22 -20.19 -39.26 22.85
CA PRO A 22 -18.96 -38.57 22.45
C PRO A 22 -17.75 -38.89 23.32
N LEU A 23 -17.97 -39.30 24.58
CA LEU A 23 -16.90 -39.70 25.51
C LEU A 23 -16.29 -41.05 25.14
N GLU A 24 -16.98 -41.83 24.29
CA GLU A 24 -16.52 -43.12 23.80
C GLU A 24 -15.86 -42.95 22.41
N PRO A 25 -14.52 -42.95 22.32
CA PRO A 25 -13.81 -42.68 21.06
C PRO A 25 -14.12 -43.70 19.96
N ASP A 26 -14.43 -44.94 20.34
CA ASP A 26 -14.82 -45.99 19.40
C ASP A 26 -16.15 -45.71 18.71
N GLN A 27 -17.14 -45.18 19.45
CA GLN A 27 -18.44 -44.83 18.88
C GLN A 27 -18.31 -43.64 17.90
N THR A 28 -17.57 -42.60 18.28
CA THR A 28 -17.35 -41.44 17.42
C THR A 28 -16.52 -41.78 16.17
N SER A 29 -15.54 -42.68 16.29
CA SER A 29 -14.71 -43.14 15.17
C SER A 29 -15.52 -44.00 14.20
N ARG A 30 -16.36 -44.92 14.70
CA ARG A 30 -17.26 -45.74 13.88
C ARG A 30 -18.29 -44.89 13.14
N PHE A 31 -18.86 -43.88 13.80
CA PHE A 31 -19.80 -42.96 13.17
C PHE A 31 -19.14 -42.17 12.03
N ARG A 32 -17.99 -41.54 12.28
CA ARG A 32 -17.24 -40.80 11.24
C ARG A 32 -16.93 -41.69 10.03
N LYS A 33 -16.40 -42.89 10.25
CA LYS A 33 -16.13 -43.86 9.17
C LYS A 33 -17.37 -44.30 8.42
N LYS A 34 -18.53 -44.38 9.09
CA LYS A 34 -19.80 -44.71 8.44
C LYS A 34 -20.22 -43.58 7.51
N THR A 35 -20.20 -42.34 8.00
CA THR A 35 -20.54 -41.13 7.22
C THR A 35 -19.59 -40.92 6.05
N GLU A 36 -18.28 -41.11 6.24
CA GLU A 36 -17.27 -40.95 5.19
C GLU A 36 -17.41 -41.96 4.04
N LYS A 37 -18.06 -43.11 4.29
CA LYS A 37 -18.34 -44.14 3.28
C LYS A 37 -19.62 -43.89 2.49
N GLU A 38 -20.43 -42.91 2.87
CA GLU A 38 -21.66 -42.59 2.13
C GLU A 38 -21.31 -41.95 0.79
N ASP A 39 -21.91 -42.42 -0.31
CA ASP A 39 -21.60 -41.92 -1.66
C ASP A 39 -21.82 -40.41 -1.84
N GLY A 40 -22.71 -39.82 -1.02
CA GLY A 40 -22.95 -38.39 -0.99
C GLY A 40 -21.76 -37.60 -0.42
N TYR A 41 -21.03 -38.18 0.54
CA TYR A 41 -19.88 -37.56 1.19
C TYR A 41 -18.74 -37.34 0.20
N THR A 42 -18.31 -38.40 -0.49
CA THR A 42 -17.21 -38.31 -1.47
C THR A 42 -17.53 -37.36 -2.61
N ARG A 43 -18.75 -37.41 -3.15
CA ARG A 43 -19.19 -36.51 -4.23
C ARG A 43 -19.17 -35.05 -3.79
N SER A 44 -19.69 -34.76 -2.61
CA SER A 44 -19.74 -33.39 -2.08
C SER A 44 -18.34 -32.87 -1.77
N MET A 45 -17.49 -33.70 -1.16
CA MET A 45 -16.09 -33.35 -0.85
C MET A 45 -15.29 -33.03 -2.11
N LEU A 46 -15.41 -33.85 -3.16
CA LEU A 46 -14.71 -33.59 -4.42
C LEU A 46 -15.21 -32.30 -5.09
N SER A 47 -16.53 -32.10 -5.11
CA SER A 47 -17.14 -30.91 -5.71
C SER A 47 -16.71 -29.62 -5.00
N LEU A 48 -16.76 -29.61 -3.66
CA LEU A 48 -16.32 -28.48 -2.86
C LEU A 48 -14.79 -28.28 -2.95
N GLY A 49 -14.03 -29.38 -2.96
CA GLY A 49 -12.58 -29.34 -3.14
C GLY A 49 -12.17 -28.62 -4.42
N ASN A 50 -12.79 -28.95 -5.55
CA ASN A 50 -12.53 -28.28 -6.83
C ASN A 50 -12.86 -26.78 -6.79
N LEU A 51 -13.98 -26.40 -6.13
CA LEU A 51 -14.38 -25.00 -5.98
C LEU A 51 -13.38 -24.21 -5.13
N VAL A 52 -12.96 -24.79 -4.00
CA VAL A 52 -11.98 -24.18 -3.09
C VAL A 52 -10.62 -24.09 -3.78
N GLU A 53 -10.18 -25.13 -4.48
CA GLU A 53 -8.92 -25.11 -5.24
C GLU A 53 -8.92 -24.01 -6.29
N HIS A 54 -10.02 -23.84 -7.04
CA HIS A 54 -10.17 -22.73 -7.98
C HIS A 54 -10.02 -21.38 -7.27
N THR A 55 -10.69 -21.21 -6.14
CA THR A 55 -10.66 -19.95 -5.35
C THR A 55 -9.26 -19.66 -4.81
N ILE A 56 -8.57 -20.67 -4.29
CA ILE A 56 -7.18 -20.54 -3.82
C ILE A 56 -6.26 -20.12 -4.97
N LYS A 57 -6.39 -20.77 -6.13
CA LYS A 57 -5.61 -20.41 -7.32
C LYS A 57 -5.87 -18.96 -7.73
N GLN A 58 -7.12 -18.50 -7.72
CA GLN A 58 -7.46 -17.10 -8.03
C GLN A 58 -6.81 -16.12 -7.05
N ASN A 59 -6.89 -16.38 -5.73
CA ASN A 59 -6.28 -15.52 -4.72
C ASN A 59 -4.75 -15.41 -4.85
N ASN A 60 -4.10 -16.42 -5.43
CA ASN A 60 -2.65 -16.42 -5.65
C ASN A 60 -2.21 -15.77 -6.97
N ILE A 61 -3.13 -15.44 -7.89
CA ILE A 61 -2.78 -14.82 -9.18
C ILE A 61 -2.34 -13.37 -8.99
N VAL A 62 -3.07 -12.62 -8.16
CA VAL A 62 -2.76 -11.23 -7.85
C VAL A 62 -3.22 -10.92 -6.44
N ASP A 63 -2.35 -10.27 -5.66
CA ASP A 63 -2.72 -9.78 -4.35
C ASP A 63 -3.49 -8.47 -4.49
N ILE A 64 -4.82 -8.58 -4.49
CA ILE A 64 -5.71 -7.42 -4.58
C ILE A 64 -5.68 -6.53 -3.32
N TYR A 65 -5.01 -6.97 -2.25
CA TYR A 65 -4.86 -6.23 -1.00
C TYR A 65 -3.47 -5.59 -0.86
N GLU A 66 -2.59 -5.80 -1.83
CA GLU A 66 -1.28 -5.16 -1.87
C GLU A 66 -1.46 -3.64 -2.06
N ASN A 67 -0.84 -2.87 -1.17
CA ASN A 67 -0.81 -1.43 -1.27
C ASN A 67 0.55 -1.00 -1.82
N TYR A 68 0.56 -0.50 -3.05
CA TYR A 68 1.77 0.03 -3.67
C TYR A 68 2.21 1.33 -2.97
N PHE A 69 3.52 1.56 -2.94
CA PHE A 69 4.14 2.80 -2.47
C PHE A 69 3.92 3.14 -0.98
N GLN A 70 3.53 2.18 -0.14
CA GLN A 70 3.34 2.42 1.32
C GLN A 70 4.56 3.06 2.01
N ASN A 71 5.77 2.80 1.49
CA ASN A 71 7.02 3.30 2.06
C ASN A 71 7.70 4.38 1.21
N LEU A 72 7.06 4.85 0.13
CA LEU A 72 7.59 5.99 -0.62
C LEU A 72 7.07 7.28 0.01
N GLN A 73 8.00 8.15 0.39
CA GLN A 73 7.67 9.55 0.62
C GLN A 73 7.42 10.20 -0.75
N PRO A 74 6.29 10.92 -0.94
CA PRO A 74 6.04 11.64 -2.18
C PRO A 74 7.09 12.75 -2.30
N ASP A 75 8.04 12.57 -3.21
CA ASP A 75 9.07 13.57 -3.47
C ASP A 75 8.52 14.56 -4.50
N VAL A 76 7.79 15.57 -4.01
CA VAL A 76 7.33 16.68 -4.82
C VAL A 76 8.36 17.78 -4.70
N VAL A 77 9.34 17.75 -5.59
CA VAL A 77 10.34 18.83 -5.68
C VAL A 77 9.73 19.98 -6.48
N GLU A 78 9.06 20.91 -5.80
CA GLU A 78 8.75 22.22 -6.35
C GLU A 78 9.96 23.15 -6.14
N GLU A 79 10.82 23.28 -7.16
CA GLU A 79 11.86 24.32 -7.15
C GLU A 79 11.26 25.66 -7.55
N ALA A 80 11.15 26.58 -6.59
CA ALA A 80 10.80 27.97 -6.87
C ALA A 80 11.91 28.66 -7.68
N PRO A 81 11.58 29.54 -8.64
CA PRO A 81 12.60 30.30 -9.37
C PRO A 81 13.41 31.16 -8.39
N TYR A 82 14.73 31.01 -8.43
CA TYR A 82 15.66 31.78 -7.59
C TYR A 82 16.67 32.51 -8.46
N ALA A 83 16.89 33.79 -8.17
CA ALA A 83 17.90 34.61 -8.81
C ALA A 83 18.91 35.12 -7.77
N LYS A 84 20.20 34.99 -8.07
CA LYS A 84 21.30 35.48 -7.25
C LYS A 84 22.25 36.31 -8.09
N THR A 85 22.53 37.53 -7.64
CA THR A 85 23.58 38.35 -8.23
C THR A 85 24.93 37.71 -7.91
N VAL A 86 25.61 37.20 -8.95
CA VAL A 86 26.94 36.60 -8.80
C VAL A 86 28.02 37.67 -8.74
N ASN A 87 27.96 38.65 -9.64
CA ASN A 87 28.93 39.75 -9.73
C ASN A 87 28.22 41.08 -10.03
N ILE A 88 28.84 42.17 -9.60
CA ILE A 88 28.42 43.54 -9.92
C ILE A 88 29.59 44.24 -10.61
N TYR A 89 29.42 44.57 -11.89
CA TYR A 89 30.40 45.34 -12.66
C TYR A 89 29.95 46.80 -12.73
N ARG A 90 30.82 47.73 -12.34
CA ARG A 90 30.55 49.18 -12.34
C ARG A 90 31.30 49.86 -13.48
N ASP A 91 30.76 50.96 -14.00
CA ASP A 91 31.47 51.80 -14.97
C ASP A 91 32.77 52.32 -14.33
N PRO A 92 33.95 52.05 -14.91
CA PRO A 92 35.22 52.58 -14.39
C PRO A 92 35.37 54.09 -14.58
N HIS A 93 34.47 54.75 -15.31
CA HIS A 93 34.53 56.18 -15.55
C HIS A 93 33.99 57.01 -14.38
N ASN A 94 34.58 58.20 -14.14
CA ASN A 94 34.21 59.07 -13.01
C ASN A 94 32.86 59.78 -13.19
N ALA A 95 32.45 60.04 -14.44
CA ALA A 95 31.15 60.65 -14.72
C ALA A 95 30.03 59.59 -14.69
N ARG A 96 28.82 60.01 -14.29
CA ARG A 96 27.66 59.12 -14.21
C ARG A 96 27.08 58.88 -15.60
N ARG A 97 27.34 57.70 -16.17
CA ARG A 97 26.80 57.28 -17.47
C ARG A 97 25.86 56.09 -17.30
N THR A 98 24.81 56.02 -18.13
CA THR A 98 23.84 54.92 -18.09
C THR A 98 24.28 53.80 -19.03
N ALA A 99 24.20 52.55 -18.58
CA ALA A 99 24.42 51.39 -19.44
C ALA A 99 23.23 51.23 -20.40
N ASN A 100 23.47 51.42 -21.70
CA ASN A 100 22.43 51.39 -22.73
C ASN A 100 22.24 50.00 -23.35
N HIS A 101 23.33 49.25 -23.51
CA HIS A 101 23.31 47.92 -24.11
C HIS A 101 24.43 47.05 -23.56
N ILE A 102 24.13 45.76 -23.37
CA ILE A 102 25.06 44.72 -22.91
C ILE A 102 25.06 43.61 -23.95
N SER A 103 26.24 43.16 -24.37
CA SER A 103 26.39 41.98 -25.23
C SER A 103 27.41 40.99 -24.67
N TRP A 104 27.16 39.71 -24.90
CA TRP A 104 28.06 38.62 -24.50
C TRP A 104 29.07 38.34 -25.61
N TYR A 105 30.30 37.99 -25.23
CA TYR A 105 31.30 37.50 -26.16
C TYR A 105 30.91 36.10 -26.66
N ALA A 106 30.89 35.91 -27.98
CA ALA A 106 30.36 34.69 -28.60
C ALA A 106 31.18 33.42 -28.30
N ASP A 107 32.50 33.57 -28.15
CA ASP A 107 33.45 32.45 -27.96
C ASP A 107 33.78 32.24 -26.46
N GLY A 108 32.81 32.54 -25.59
CA GLY A 108 32.85 32.20 -24.17
C GLY A 108 32.14 33.20 -23.26
N ALA A 109 31.31 32.69 -22.35
CA ALA A 109 30.53 33.46 -21.36
C ALA A 109 31.37 34.09 -20.23
N ARG A 110 32.65 34.40 -20.49
CA ARG A 110 33.59 34.98 -19.52
C ARG A 110 33.83 36.47 -19.73
N LYS A 111 33.36 37.01 -20.86
CA LYS A 111 33.52 38.42 -21.22
C LYS A 111 32.17 38.97 -21.69
N LEU A 112 31.91 40.21 -21.31
CA LEU A 112 30.77 40.98 -21.76
C LEU A 112 31.27 42.36 -22.19
N ALA A 113 30.60 42.95 -23.17
CA ALA A 113 30.79 44.34 -23.55
C ALA A 113 29.59 45.14 -23.05
N VAL A 114 29.85 46.30 -22.44
CA VAL A 114 28.82 47.24 -22.00
C VAL A 114 29.03 48.55 -22.72
N SER A 115 27.98 49.06 -23.36
CA SER A 115 27.96 50.41 -23.91
C SER A 115 27.34 51.37 -22.90
N TYR A 116 28.08 52.42 -22.57
CA TYR A 116 27.63 53.48 -21.68
C TYR A 116 27.39 54.75 -22.49
N CYS A 117 26.27 55.42 -22.28
CA CYS A 117 25.97 56.73 -22.87
C CYS A 117 25.75 57.78 -21.78
N ASN A 118 26.06 59.03 -22.10
CA ASN A 118 25.63 60.16 -21.29
C ASN A 118 24.24 60.59 -21.80
N LEU A 119 23.31 60.81 -20.87
CA LEU A 119 21.96 61.31 -21.16
C LEU A 119 21.83 62.81 -20.86
N GLU A 120 22.95 63.48 -20.58
CA GLU A 120 23.06 64.95 -20.61
C GLU A 120 23.06 65.50 -22.04
#